data_AF-A0A7S9NDH7-F1
#
_entry.id   AF-A0A7S9NDH7-F1
#
_cell.length_a   1.000
_cell.length_b   1.000
_cell.length_c   1.000
_cell.angle_alpha   90.00
_cell.angle_beta   90.00
_cell.angle_gamma   90.00
#
_symmetry.space_group_name_H-M   'P 1'
#
loop_
_entity.id
_entity.type
_entity.pdbx_description
1 polymer ?
#
loop_
_entity_poly.entity_id
_entity_poly.type
_entity_poly.pdbx_seq_one_letter_code
_entity_poly.pdbx_strand_id
1 'polypeptide(L)'
;MKSFERLVEDKNRVIKDCDDFIKELKDISLRTSNISILIKLLSAKKEKYLELKYDNYKESALSVEHLDEKIYRQIVILEKQGISESNTTKKQSLDRFFIEYKDQQKLKFIIEKFNFIKNHYKSLIILLGLTPFVVYFVLNKNIGYIPMPSSSDIFPVLTSLTLAGLSLLFILYLAPIMQLIIAFCIRDIKSNVIWLVYLISCVATLAVAVIMVYYNFSKEKIAIIIFIPLIIGIFIYCYFSSKKLNKKDKLFDSLLLAFFGIISFLSPFIIFITIVERVNYSSSEDCVFLILIVSLSVILSIFLLLVKDIYSFAFIFYVFIIINCFQLFILHDRIVQISDLGNIKYKYLSIEKSALGALPKRICDITNINLAEENLTILYADNKLTIKDENNNSASCGNVFPEYIKFSCEDNECKNIKEATNIKYQNRNLSYAIVDKNTLKENNFTIGTTAKVTPKVNITYIEKQNDVILLHNIKAISTLGKFYYLETIGYKNENNEETKFELDSSKIISRAKE
;
A
#
# COMPACT_ATOMS: atom_id res chain seq x y z
N MET A 1 -5.25 -31.61 11.54
CA MET A 1 -5.27 -32.89 12.28
C MET A 1 -3.85 -33.22 12.71
N LYS A 2 -3.60 -33.52 14.00
CA LYS A 2 -2.25 -33.88 14.49
C LYS A 2 -1.84 -35.25 13.91
N SER A 3 -0.55 -35.44 13.63
CA SER A 3 -0.01 -36.77 13.30
C SER A 3 -0.09 -37.70 14.50
N PHE A 4 -0.15 -39.01 14.26
CA PHE A 4 -0.18 -40.02 15.31
C PHE A 4 1.01 -39.87 16.28
N GLU A 5 2.22 -39.67 15.75
CA GLU A 5 3.45 -39.45 16.54
C GLU A 5 3.30 -38.30 17.54
N ARG A 6 2.75 -37.15 17.11
CA ARG A 6 2.50 -35.99 17.99
C ARG A 6 1.44 -36.27 19.06
N LEU A 7 0.43 -37.08 18.75
CA LEU A 7 -0.61 -37.46 19.72
C LEU A 7 -0.05 -38.41 20.78
N VAL A 8 0.88 -39.30 20.40
CA VAL A 8 1.56 -40.21 21.32
C VAL A 8 2.57 -39.46 22.20
N GLU A 9 3.32 -38.49 21.66
CA GLU A 9 4.20 -37.61 22.45
C GLU A 9 3.41 -36.81 23.50
N ASP A 10 2.26 -36.25 23.11
CA ASP A 10 1.41 -35.48 24.01
C ASP A 10 0.63 -36.38 25.01
N LYS A 11 0.47 -37.69 24.74
CA LYS A 11 -0.41 -38.61 25.50
C LYS A 11 -0.13 -38.58 26.99
N ASN A 12 1.12 -38.80 27.38
CA ASN A 12 1.48 -38.89 28.80
C ASN A 12 1.34 -37.54 29.51
N ARG A 13 1.64 -36.43 28.83
CA ARG A 13 1.44 -35.08 29.36
C ARG A 13 -0.05 -34.80 29.59
N VAL A 14 -0.88 -35.02 28.57
CA VAL A 14 -2.32 -34.72 28.64
C VAL A 14 -3.03 -35.60 29.67
N ILE A 15 -2.65 -36.88 29.80
CA ILE A 15 -3.21 -37.77 30.84
C ILE A 15 -2.86 -37.24 32.23
N LYS A 16 -1.58 -36.87 32.44
CA LYS A 16 -1.12 -36.31 33.72
C LYS A 16 -1.85 -35.01 34.05
N ASP A 17 -1.95 -34.09 33.10
CA ASP A 17 -2.67 -32.83 33.26
C ASP A 17 -4.14 -33.09 33.65
N CYS A 18 -4.82 -34.01 32.95
CA CYS A 18 -6.20 -34.38 33.30
C CYS A 18 -6.31 -34.95 34.71
N ASP A 19 -5.37 -35.80 35.14
CA ASP A 19 -5.36 -36.39 36.48
C ASP A 19 -5.11 -35.35 37.58
N ASP A 20 -4.14 -34.46 37.36
CA ASP A 20 -3.82 -33.36 38.27
C ASP A 20 -5.05 -32.43 38.42
N PHE A 21 -5.71 -32.07 37.31
CA PHE A 21 -6.92 -31.23 37.35
C PHE A 21 -8.13 -31.94 37.95
N ILE A 22 -8.36 -33.22 37.66
CA ILE A 22 -9.45 -33.99 38.28
C ILE A 22 -9.25 -34.07 39.79
N LYS A 23 -8.01 -34.26 40.24
CA LYS A 23 -7.67 -34.29 41.67
C LYS A 23 -7.98 -32.95 42.35
N GLU A 24 -7.52 -31.84 41.77
CA GLU A 24 -7.82 -30.51 42.27
C GLU A 24 -9.34 -30.22 42.31
N LEU A 25 -10.09 -30.59 41.26
CA LEU A 25 -11.54 -30.38 41.18
C LEU A 25 -12.33 -31.22 42.19
N LYS A 26 -11.88 -32.46 42.48
CA LYS A 26 -12.47 -33.32 43.52
C LYS A 26 -12.26 -32.73 44.92
N ASP A 27 -11.10 -32.15 45.17
CA ASP A 27 -10.76 -31.49 46.44
C ASP A 27 -11.47 -30.13 46.65
N ILE A 28 -12.03 -29.57 45.58
CA ILE A 28 -12.85 -28.34 45.58
C ILE A 28 -14.34 -28.66 45.83
N SER A 29 -14.75 -29.94 45.88
CA SER A 29 -16.17 -30.37 45.86
C SER A 29 -17.08 -29.80 46.97
N LEU A 30 -17.51 -28.56 46.78
CA LEU A 30 -18.78 -28.01 47.22
C LEU A 30 -19.78 -28.18 46.07
N ARG A 31 -20.57 -29.26 46.16
CA ARG A 31 -21.87 -29.57 45.53
C ARG A 31 -22.39 -28.64 44.40
N THR A 32 -21.68 -28.51 43.29
CA THR A 32 -22.26 -27.92 42.06
C THR A 32 -22.28 -28.96 40.95
N SER A 33 -23.47 -29.21 40.40
CA SER A 33 -23.69 -30.16 39.29
C SER A 33 -22.74 -29.91 38.12
N ASN A 34 -22.39 -28.65 37.88
CA ASN A 34 -21.51 -28.20 36.81
C ASN A 34 -20.03 -28.59 36.96
N ILE A 35 -19.49 -28.69 38.18
CA ILE A 35 -18.13 -29.20 38.40
C ILE A 35 -18.09 -30.71 38.15
N SER A 36 -19.15 -31.43 38.52
CA SER A 36 -19.25 -32.87 38.23
C SER A 36 -19.28 -33.16 36.73
N ILE A 37 -19.94 -32.30 35.95
CA ILE A 37 -19.98 -32.39 34.48
C ILE A 37 -18.58 -32.17 33.91
N LEU A 38 -17.84 -31.17 34.42
CA LEU A 38 -16.47 -30.91 34.00
C LEU A 38 -15.52 -32.10 34.29
N ILE A 39 -15.61 -32.70 35.49
CA ILE A 39 -14.83 -33.89 35.85
C ILE A 39 -15.14 -35.05 34.90
N LYS A 40 -16.42 -35.30 34.58
CA LYS A 40 -16.83 -36.34 33.62
C LYS A 40 -16.22 -36.10 32.24
N LEU A 41 -16.24 -34.87 31.75
CA LEU A 41 -15.67 -34.52 30.45
C LEU A 41 -14.14 -34.70 30.43
N LEU A 42 -13.43 -34.33 31.50
CA LEU A 42 -11.98 -34.54 31.63
C LEU A 42 -11.63 -36.04 31.70
N SER A 43 -12.44 -36.83 32.41
CA SER A 43 -12.27 -38.29 32.47
C SER A 43 -12.49 -38.96 31.12
N ALA A 44 -13.52 -38.55 30.38
CA ALA A 44 -13.77 -39.03 29.03
C ALA A 44 -12.63 -38.66 28.06
N LYS A 45 -12.05 -37.46 28.21
CA LYS A 45 -10.87 -37.04 27.45
C LYS A 45 -9.66 -37.94 27.74
N LYS A 46 -9.40 -38.22 29.03
CA LYS A 46 -8.33 -39.12 29.46
C LYS A 46 -8.50 -40.52 28.86
N GLU A 47 -9.71 -41.07 28.93
CA GLU A 47 -10.03 -42.40 28.40
C GLU A 47 -9.75 -42.50 26.89
N LYS A 48 -10.11 -41.46 26.12
CA LYS A 48 -9.80 -41.41 24.68
C LYS A 48 -8.31 -41.36 24.36
N TYR A 49 -7.50 -40.73 25.22
CA TYR A 49 -6.03 -40.79 25.09
C TYR A 49 -5.45 -42.15 25.49
N LEU A 50 -6.06 -42.85 26.46
CA LEU A 50 -5.66 -44.21 26.84
C LEU A 50 -5.95 -45.21 25.71
N GLU A 51 -7.12 -45.10 25.08
CA GLU A 51 -7.57 -45.90 23.93
C GLU A 51 -6.85 -45.58 22.61
N LEU A 52 -6.00 -44.56 22.58
CA LEU A 52 -5.30 -44.11 21.37
C LEU A 52 -4.38 -45.21 20.82
N LYS A 53 -4.71 -45.70 19.62
CA LYS A 53 -3.97 -46.68 18.81
C LYS A 53 -3.74 -46.13 17.42
N TYR A 54 -2.79 -46.71 16.69
CA TYR A 54 -2.50 -46.30 15.32
C TYR A 54 -3.71 -46.45 14.38
N ASP A 55 -4.60 -47.39 14.68
CA ASP A 55 -5.71 -47.75 13.78
C ASP A 55 -6.93 -46.85 14.00
N ASN A 56 -7.08 -46.29 15.20
CA ASN A 56 -8.23 -45.46 15.60
C ASN A 56 -7.88 -43.98 15.81
N TYR A 57 -6.63 -43.56 15.60
CA TYR A 57 -6.17 -42.22 15.99
C TYR A 57 -6.95 -41.07 15.35
N LYS A 58 -7.44 -41.24 14.12
CA LYS A 58 -8.23 -40.21 13.44
C LYS A 58 -9.55 -39.94 14.16
N GLU A 59 -10.25 -41.01 14.50
CA GLU A 59 -11.52 -40.95 15.23
C GLU A 59 -11.30 -40.48 16.66
N SER A 60 -10.29 -41.02 17.34
CA SER A 60 -9.90 -40.59 18.69
C SER A 60 -9.53 -39.10 18.72
N ALA A 61 -8.79 -38.59 17.72
CA ALA A 61 -8.45 -37.18 17.63
C ALA A 61 -9.69 -36.29 17.46
N LEU A 62 -10.62 -36.65 16.57
CA LEU A 62 -11.89 -35.92 16.40
C LEU A 62 -12.74 -35.93 17.68
N SER A 63 -12.81 -37.08 18.35
CA SER A 63 -13.56 -37.21 19.60
C SER A 63 -12.98 -36.35 20.73
N VAL A 64 -11.64 -36.28 20.81
CA VAL A 64 -10.92 -35.42 21.76
C VAL A 64 -11.18 -33.95 21.44
N GLU A 65 -11.19 -33.55 20.18
CA GLU A 65 -11.52 -32.17 19.80
C GLU A 65 -12.95 -31.78 20.21
N HIS A 66 -13.91 -32.68 20.03
CA HIS A 66 -15.28 -32.45 20.44
C HIS A 66 -15.44 -32.39 21.97
N LEU A 67 -14.68 -33.21 22.70
CA LEU A 67 -14.61 -33.14 24.16
C LEU A 67 -13.99 -31.82 24.62
N ASP A 68 -12.94 -31.35 23.94
CA ASP A 68 -12.29 -30.08 24.29
C ASP A 68 -13.25 -28.88 24.15
N GLU A 69 -14.07 -28.87 23.10
CA GLU A 69 -15.11 -27.85 22.94
C GLU A 69 -16.16 -27.89 24.07
N LYS A 70 -16.58 -29.09 24.48
CA LYS A 70 -17.52 -29.27 25.59
C LYS A 70 -16.92 -28.82 26.92
N ILE A 71 -15.66 -29.14 27.18
CA ILE A 71 -14.92 -28.72 28.38
C ILE A 71 -14.87 -27.19 28.44
N TYR A 72 -14.52 -26.54 27.33
CA TYR A 72 -14.49 -25.07 27.24
C TYR A 72 -15.83 -24.42 27.55
N ARG A 73 -16.91 -24.90 26.94
CA ARG A 73 -18.27 -24.38 27.21
C ARG A 73 -18.62 -24.50 28.68
N GLN A 74 -18.24 -25.62 29.31
CA GLN A 74 -18.47 -25.86 30.72
C GLN A 74 -17.67 -24.91 31.63
N ILE A 75 -16.40 -24.63 31.29
CA ILE A 75 -15.57 -23.64 31.98
C ILE A 75 -16.21 -22.24 31.91
N VAL A 76 -16.72 -21.83 30.75
CA VAL A 76 -17.39 -20.52 30.58
C VAL A 76 -18.67 -20.43 31.42
N ILE A 77 -19.43 -21.53 31.56
CA ILE A 77 -20.62 -21.59 32.42
C ILE A 77 -20.21 -21.42 33.89
N LEU A 78 -19.16 -22.12 34.33
CA LEU A 78 -18.65 -22.06 35.70
C LEU A 78 -18.15 -20.66 36.09
N GLU A 79 -17.47 -19.94 35.17
CA GLU A 79 -17.06 -18.55 35.41
C GLU A 79 -18.27 -17.61 35.57
N LYS A 80 -19.29 -17.74 34.72
CA LYS A 80 -20.51 -16.89 34.76
C LYS A 80 -21.35 -17.10 36.01
N GLN A 81 -21.30 -18.30 36.57
CA GLN A 81 -22.01 -18.62 37.80
C GLN A 81 -21.35 -18.04 39.04
N GLY A 82 -20.16 -17.45 38.91
CA GLY A 82 -19.47 -16.77 39.99
C GLY A 82 -19.38 -17.67 41.22
N ILE A 83 -18.56 -18.72 41.16
CA ILE A 83 -18.26 -19.58 42.32
C ILE A 83 -17.63 -18.69 43.41
N SER A 84 -18.52 -18.12 44.21
CA SER A 84 -18.25 -17.37 45.42
C SER A 84 -18.11 -18.38 46.54
N GLU A 85 -17.13 -18.15 47.41
CA GLU A 85 -16.91 -18.84 48.68
C GLU A 85 -16.33 -20.26 48.62
N SER A 86 -15.01 -20.35 48.48
CA SER A 86 -14.16 -21.01 49.50
C SER A 86 -12.66 -20.95 49.13
N ASN A 87 -11.84 -20.60 50.11
CA ASN A 87 -10.36 -20.60 50.13
C ASN A 87 -9.61 -19.91 48.96
N THR A 88 -8.94 -18.80 49.28
CA THR A 88 -8.16 -17.94 48.37
C THR A 88 -7.11 -18.67 47.53
N THR A 89 -6.53 -19.76 48.04
CA THR A 89 -5.56 -20.61 47.31
C THR A 89 -6.21 -21.56 46.31
N LYS A 90 -7.38 -22.14 46.63
CA LYS A 90 -8.13 -23.06 45.75
C LYS A 90 -8.78 -22.31 44.58
N LYS A 91 -9.24 -21.07 44.81
CA LYS A 91 -9.69 -20.18 43.73
C LYS A 91 -8.56 -19.87 42.74
N GLN A 92 -7.33 -19.67 43.22
CA GLN A 92 -6.18 -19.40 42.35
C GLN A 92 -5.79 -20.57 41.46
N SER A 93 -5.90 -21.82 41.94
CA SER A 93 -5.60 -23.00 41.11
C SER A 93 -6.67 -23.24 40.05
N LEU A 94 -7.96 -23.08 40.42
CA LEU A 94 -9.07 -23.16 39.48
C LEU A 94 -9.01 -22.06 38.40
N ASP A 95 -8.74 -20.82 38.81
CA ASP A 95 -8.55 -19.70 37.90
C ASP A 95 -7.34 -19.93 36.96
N ARG A 96 -6.24 -20.50 37.49
CA ARG A 96 -5.06 -20.86 36.68
C ARG A 96 -5.42 -21.92 35.63
N PHE A 97 -6.16 -22.96 36.00
CA PHE A 97 -6.62 -23.99 35.07
C PHE A 97 -7.52 -23.42 33.97
N PHE A 98 -8.50 -22.59 34.33
CA PHE A 98 -9.40 -21.96 33.35
C PHE A 98 -8.65 -21.05 32.38
N ILE A 99 -7.64 -20.32 32.86
CA ILE A 99 -6.76 -19.50 32.02
C ILE A 99 -5.95 -20.38 31.07
N GLU A 100 -5.26 -21.40 31.59
CA GLU A 100 -4.38 -22.27 30.82
C GLU A 100 -5.14 -23.01 29.70
N TYR A 101 -6.31 -23.56 30.03
CA TYR A 101 -7.15 -24.25 29.05
C TYR A 101 -7.70 -23.31 27.96
N LYS A 102 -8.10 -22.10 28.36
CA LYS A 102 -8.57 -21.06 27.43
C LYS A 102 -7.45 -20.58 26.51
N ASP A 103 -6.23 -20.46 27.02
CA ASP A 103 -5.07 -20.03 26.24
C ASP A 103 -4.65 -21.11 25.25
N GLN A 104 -4.69 -22.40 25.64
CA GLN A 104 -4.51 -23.51 24.70
C GLN A 104 -5.53 -23.49 23.56
N GLN A 105 -6.80 -23.20 23.85
CA GLN A 105 -7.84 -23.14 22.82
C GLN A 105 -7.74 -21.91 21.92
N LYS A 106 -7.36 -20.75 22.47
CA LYS A 106 -7.01 -19.57 21.66
C LYS A 106 -5.83 -19.86 20.74
N LEU A 107 -4.77 -20.49 21.25
CA LEU A 107 -3.58 -20.83 20.49
C LEU A 107 -3.91 -21.79 19.33
N LYS A 108 -4.70 -22.83 19.60
CA LYS A 108 -5.20 -23.75 18.57
C LYS A 108 -5.90 -22.99 17.44
N PHE A 109 -6.78 -22.06 17.81
CA PHE A 109 -7.54 -21.28 16.86
C PHE A 109 -6.68 -20.28 16.06
N ILE A 110 -5.67 -19.67 16.68
CA ILE A 110 -4.67 -18.86 15.97
C ILE A 110 -3.89 -19.71 14.96
N ILE A 111 -3.50 -20.93 15.34
CA ILE A 111 -2.81 -21.87 14.45
C ILE A 111 -3.70 -22.29 13.26
N GLU A 112 -4.99 -22.53 13.48
CA GLU A 112 -5.95 -22.83 12.40
C GLU A 112 -6.06 -21.68 11.40
N LYS A 113 -6.20 -20.43 11.88
CA LYS A 113 -6.18 -19.23 11.04
C LYS A 113 -4.86 -19.08 10.28
N PHE A 114 -3.73 -19.30 10.94
CA PHE A 114 -2.42 -19.23 10.30
C PHE A 114 -2.28 -20.27 9.19
N ASN A 115 -2.73 -21.50 9.43
CA ASN A 115 -2.74 -22.55 8.42
C ASN A 115 -3.65 -22.20 7.23
N PHE A 116 -4.80 -21.58 7.48
CA PHE A 116 -5.67 -21.06 6.42
C PHE A 116 -4.92 -20.03 5.55
N ILE A 117 -4.31 -19.01 6.15
CA ILE A 117 -3.53 -18.00 5.42
C ILE A 117 -2.35 -18.63 4.66
N LYS A 118 -1.67 -19.60 5.28
CA LYS A 118 -0.56 -20.35 4.68
C LYS A 118 -1.00 -21.17 3.45
N ASN A 119 -2.27 -21.51 3.30
CA ASN A 119 -2.75 -22.15 2.08
C ASN A 119 -2.95 -21.15 0.94
N HIS A 120 -3.07 -19.85 1.24
CA HIS A 120 -3.39 -18.81 0.27
C HIS A 120 -2.24 -17.82 -0.03
N TYR A 121 -1.14 -17.82 0.75
CA TYR A 121 -0.09 -16.79 0.61
C TYR A 121 0.54 -16.73 -0.79
N LYS A 122 0.76 -17.87 -1.46
CA LYS A 122 1.33 -17.87 -2.82
C LYS A 122 0.41 -17.15 -3.81
N SER A 123 -0.88 -17.48 -3.78
CA SER A 123 -1.90 -16.83 -4.62
C SER A 123 -2.02 -15.34 -4.29
N LEU A 124 -1.88 -14.96 -3.02
CA LEU A 124 -1.92 -13.56 -2.60
C LEU A 124 -0.73 -12.76 -3.11
N ILE A 125 0.50 -13.29 -3.02
CA ILE A 125 1.69 -12.62 -3.57
C ILE A 125 1.51 -12.36 -5.06
N ILE A 126 1.04 -13.37 -5.79
CA ILE A 126 0.81 -13.29 -7.23
C ILE A 126 -0.26 -12.24 -7.53
N LEU A 127 -1.39 -12.27 -6.81
CA LEU A 127 -2.49 -11.33 -6.99
C LEU A 127 -2.05 -9.88 -6.71
N LEU A 128 -1.39 -9.64 -5.58
CA LEU A 128 -0.95 -8.31 -5.16
C LEU A 128 0.12 -7.74 -6.10
N GLY A 129 1.03 -8.58 -6.59
CA GLY A 129 2.04 -8.17 -7.57
C GLY A 129 1.44 -7.88 -8.95
N LEU A 130 0.59 -8.76 -9.47
CA LEU A 130 0.02 -8.65 -10.81
C LEU A 130 -1.03 -7.56 -10.94
N THR A 131 -1.85 -7.30 -9.91
CA THR A 131 -2.96 -6.34 -9.99
C THR A 131 -2.54 -4.98 -10.54
N PRO A 132 -1.56 -4.25 -9.94
CA PRO A 132 -1.16 -2.94 -10.47
C PRO A 132 -0.59 -3.03 -11.89
N PHE A 133 0.11 -4.12 -12.23
CA PHE A 133 0.68 -4.32 -13.56
C PHE A 133 -0.38 -4.54 -14.63
N VAL A 134 -1.35 -5.43 -14.38
CA VAL A 134 -2.45 -5.72 -15.32
C VAL A 134 -3.32 -4.48 -15.50
N VAL A 135 -3.63 -3.77 -14.42
CA VAL A 135 -4.44 -2.56 -14.51
C VAL A 135 -3.73 -1.50 -15.35
N TYR A 136 -2.43 -1.29 -15.14
CA TYR A 136 -1.65 -0.31 -15.89
C TYR A 136 -1.42 -0.71 -17.36
N PHE A 137 -0.86 -1.88 -17.64
CA PHE A 137 -0.44 -2.23 -19.00
C PHE A 137 -1.56 -2.80 -19.87
N VAL A 138 -2.61 -3.40 -19.27
CA VAL A 138 -3.65 -4.13 -20.02
C VAL A 138 -4.98 -3.39 -20.00
N LEU A 139 -5.44 -2.93 -18.82
CA LEU A 139 -6.78 -2.32 -18.69
C LEU A 139 -6.78 -0.81 -18.94
N ASN A 140 -5.69 -0.10 -18.64
CA ASN A 140 -5.58 1.33 -18.88
C ASN A 140 -5.41 1.60 -20.39
N LYS A 141 -6.54 1.95 -21.04
CA LYS A 141 -6.64 2.17 -22.49
C LYS A 141 -5.69 3.23 -23.05
N ASN A 142 -5.15 4.12 -22.20
CA ASN A 142 -4.24 5.18 -22.62
C ASN A 142 -2.85 4.67 -23.06
N ILE A 143 -2.48 3.45 -22.64
CA ILE A 143 -1.15 2.89 -22.90
C ILE A 143 -1.17 1.99 -24.14
N GLY A 144 -2.14 1.08 -24.23
CA GLY A 144 -2.36 0.21 -25.41
C GLY A 144 -1.14 -0.62 -25.83
N TYR A 145 -0.13 -0.68 -24.97
CA TYR A 145 1.21 -1.22 -25.22
C TYR A 145 1.51 -2.26 -24.16
N ILE A 146 1.52 -3.52 -24.57
CA ILE A 146 2.08 -4.60 -23.77
C ILE A 146 3.53 -4.71 -24.22
N PRO A 147 4.51 -4.36 -23.37
CA PRO A 147 5.91 -4.53 -23.72
C PRO A 147 6.13 -6.00 -24.08
N MET A 148 6.76 -6.27 -25.23
CA MET A 148 7.16 -7.62 -25.58
C MET A 148 8.46 -7.91 -24.83
N PRO A 149 8.45 -8.61 -23.68
CA PRO A 149 9.69 -8.96 -23.01
C PRO A 149 10.47 -9.88 -23.95
N SER A 150 11.75 -9.58 -24.18
CA SER A 150 12.62 -10.59 -24.77
C SER A 150 12.68 -11.80 -23.81
N SER A 151 13.01 -12.99 -24.30
CA SER A 151 13.04 -14.20 -23.45
C SER A 151 13.97 -14.06 -22.23
N SER A 152 14.96 -13.18 -22.29
CA SER A 152 15.85 -12.83 -21.16
C SER A 152 15.22 -11.86 -20.15
N ASP A 153 14.23 -11.06 -20.54
CA ASP A 153 13.64 -10.00 -19.70
C ASP A 153 12.44 -10.48 -18.86
N ILE A 154 11.86 -11.65 -19.21
CA ILE A 154 10.71 -12.21 -18.48
C ILE A 154 11.04 -12.46 -17.01
N PHE A 155 12.26 -12.95 -16.71
CA PHE A 155 12.69 -13.23 -15.34
C PHE A 155 12.87 -11.98 -14.48
N PRO A 156 13.58 -10.92 -14.94
CA PRO A 156 13.62 -9.64 -14.24
C PRO A 156 12.24 -9.04 -13.94
N VAL A 157 11.33 -9.07 -14.93
CA VAL A 157 9.97 -8.55 -14.77
C VAL A 157 9.22 -9.35 -13.73
N LEU A 158 9.20 -10.67 -13.85
CA LEU A 158 8.54 -11.53 -12.87
C LEU A 158 9.15 -11.36 -11.47
N THR A 159 10.47 -11.20 -11.37
CA THR A 159 11.16 -10.97 -10.09
C THR A 159 10.74 -9.64 -9.47
N SER A 160 10.72 -8.55 -10.24
CA SER A 160 10.27 -7.23 -9.77
C SER A 160 8.82 -7.27 -9.30
N LEU A 161 7.96 -7.97 -10.04
CA LEU A 161 6.54 -8.10 -9.74
C LEU A 161 6.31 -8.93 -8.48
N THR A 162 7.07 -10.00 -8.32
CA THR A 162 7.03 -10.86 -7.12
C THR A 162 7.54 -10.09 -5.90
N LEU A 163 8.60 -9.29 -6.07
CA LEU A 163 9.19 -8.50 -4.99
C LEU A 163 8.27 -7.33 -4.58
N ALA A 164 7.60 -6.70 -5.54
CA ALA A 164 6.53 -5.73 -5.31
C ALA A 164 5.31 -6.39 -4.62
N GLY A 165 4.88 -7.56 -5.09
CA GLY A 165 3.80 -8.32 -4.45
C GLY A 165 4.14 -8.73 -3.01
N LEU A 166 5.41 -9.10 -2.74
CA LEU A 166 5.88 -9.50 -1.42
C LEU A 166 6.01 -8.30 -0.47
N SER A 167 6.47 -7.15 -0.96
CA SER A 167 6.51 -5.91 -0.19
C SER A 167 5.10 -5.40 0.14
N LEU A 168 4.17 -5.45 -0.82
CA LEU A 168 2.76 -5.12 -0.61
C LEU A 168 2.09 -6.09 0.35
N LEU A 169 2.36 -7.39 0.26
CA LEU A 169 1.86 -8.38 1.21
C LEU A 169 2.36 -8.08 2.63
N PHE A 170 3.63 -7.72 2.76
CA PHE A 170 4.21 -7.37 4.06
C PHE A 170 3.54 -6.12 4.66
N ILE A 171 3.42 -5.07 3.87
CA ILE A 171 2.88 -3.77 4.29
C ILE A 171 1.37 -3.85 4.59
N LEU A 172 0.59 -4.43 3.68
CA LEU A 172 -0.87 -4.41 3.76
C LEU A 172 -1.46 -5.53 4.64
N TYR A 173 -0.74 -6.65 4.79
CA TYR A 173 -1.30 -7.85 5.43
C TYR A 173 -0.47 -8.30 6.64
N LEU A 174 0.81 -8.65 6.47
CA LEU A 174 1.58 -9.27 7.55
C LEU A 174 1.88 -8.32 8.71
N ALA A 175 2.34 -7.09 8.43
CA ALA A 175 2.71 -6.15 9.48
C ALA A 175 1.51 -5.76 10.36
N PRO A 176 0.32 -5.40 9.82
CA PRO A 176 -0.87 -5.16 10.61
C PRO A 176 -1.30 -6.39 11.42
N ILE A 177 -1.32 -7.58 10.80
CA ILE A 177 -1.73 -8.83 11.48
C ILE A 177 -0.78 -9.17 12.62
N MET A 178 0.53 -9.02 12.46
CA MET A 178 1.52 -9.28 13.51
C MET A 178 1.33 -8.33 14.70
N GLN A 179 1.13 -7.05 14.43
CA GLN A 179 0.85 -6.05 15.47
C GLN A 179 -0.47 -6.34 16.21
N LEU A 180 -1.48 -6.78 15.47
CA LEU A 180 -2.79 -7.17 15.98
C LEU A 180 -2.75 -8.47 16.82
N ILE A 181 -1.93 -9.44 16.43
CA ILE A 181 -1.66 -10.64 17.24
C ILE A 181 -1.00 -10.25 18.56
N ILE A 182 -0.04 -9.32 18.54
CA ILE A 182 0.59 -8.80 19.76
C ILE A 182 -0.45 -8.11 20.65
N ALA A 183 -1.32 -7.26 20.09
CA ALA A 183 -2.42 -6.64 20.84
C ALA A 183 -3.40 -7.69 21.43
N PHE A 184 -3.68 -8.76 20.69
CA PHE A 184 -4.52 -9.87 21.16
C PHE A 184 -3.86 -10.67 22.29
N CYS A 185 -2.55 -10.93 22.22
CA CYS A 185 -1.80 -11.59 23.28
C CYS A 185 -1.82 -10.78 24.58
N ILE A 186 -1.95 -9.45 24.50
CA ILE A 186 -2.01 -8.58 25.67
C ILE A 186 -3.45 -8.40 26.20
N ARG A 187 -4.47 -8.84 25.44
CA ARG A 187 -5.90 -8.74 25.76
C ARG A 187 -6.34 -9.49 27.04
N ASP A 188 -5.56 -10.42 27.56
CA ASP A 188 -5.89 -11.12 28.82
C ASP A 188 -5.76 -10.24 30.07
N ILE A 189 -5.31 -8.99 29.92
CA ILE A 189 -5.52 -7.95 30.92
C ILE A 189 -6.99 -7.51 30.80
N LYS A 190 -7.85 -8.14 31.61
CA LYS A 190 -9.34 -8.09 31.70
C LYS A 190 -9.96 -6.69 31.95
N SER A 191 -9.47 -5.63 31.32
CA SER A 191 -9.89 -4.25 31.55
C SER A 191 -10.53 -3.65 30.29
N ASN A 192 -11.82 -3.29 30.39
CA ASN A 192 -12.54 -2.50 29.37
C ASN A 192 -11.78 -1.20 29.00
N VAL A 193 -10.90 -0.71 29.87
CA VAL A 193 -10.03 0.45 29.63
C VAL A 193 -9.09 0.21 28.45
N ILE A 194 -8.58 -1.00 28.26
CA ILE A 194 -7.66 -1.31 27.14
C ILE A 194 -8.41 -1.24 25.81
N TRP A 195 -9.65 -1.73 25.77
CA TRP A 195 -10.51 -1.62 24.59
C TRP A 195 -10.87 -0.16 24.28
N LEU A 196 -11.17 0.65 25.30
CA LEU A 196 -11.45 2.08 25.14
C LEU A 196 -10.23 2.83 24.61
N VAL A 197 -9.06 2.58 25.21
CA VAL A 197 -7.77 3.13 24.79
C VAL A 197 -7.43 2.76 23.35
N TYR A 198 -7.70 1.52 22.96
CA TYR A 198 -7.52 1.02 21.61
C TYR A 198 -8.46 1.69 20.60
N LEU A 199 -9.72 1.95 20.98
CA LEU A 199 -10.69 2.65 20.15
C LEU A 199 -10.33 4.13 19.98
N ILE A 200 -9.91 4.78 21.07
CA ILE A 200 -9.36 6.16 21.06
C ILE A 200 -8.12 6.24 20.17
N SER A 201 -7.26 5.23 20.20
CA SER A 201 -6.09 5.13 19.33
C SER A 201 -6.46 5.06 17.84
N CYS A 202 -7.52 4.34 17.47
CA CYS A 202 -8.01 4.30 16.09
C CYS A 202 -8.57 5.65 15.63
N VAL A 203 -9.25 6.38 16.51
CA VAL A 203 -9.79 7.71 16.19
C VAL A 203 -8.68 8.75 16.09
N ALA A 204 -7.71 8.72 17.01
CA ALA A 204 -6.56 9.63 17.02
C ALA A 204 -5.66 9.45 15.78
N THR A 205 -5.44 8.20 15.35
CA THR A 205 -4.68 7.89 14.12
C THR A 205 -5.37 8.43 12.87
N LEU A 206 -6.69 8.28 12.76
CA LEU A 206 -7.50 8.85 11.68
C LEU A 206 -7.41 10.38 11.66
N ALA A 207 -7.53 11.03 12.82
CA ALA A 207 -7.41 12.48 12.93
C ALA A 207 -6.02 12.98 12.50
N VAL A 208 -4.94 12.32 12.93
CA VAL A 208 -3.57 12.67 12.54
C VAL A 208 -3.35 12.48 11.04
N ALA A 209 -3.87 11.40 10.45
CA ALA A 209 -3.78 11.16 9.01
C ALA A 209 -4.45 12.26 8.19
N VAL A 210 -5.64 12.71 8.61
CA VAL A 210 -6.36 13.82 7.97
C VAL A 210 -5.60 15.15 8.10
N ILE A 211 -5.05 15.44 9.29
CA ILE A 211 -4.24 16.65 9.53
C ILE A 211 -2.97 16.65 8.66
N MET A 212 -2.29 15.50 8.53
CA MET A 212 -1.09 15.37 7.71
C MET A 212 -1.37 15.69 6.24
N VAL A 213 -2.48 15.19 5.68
CA VAL A 213 -2.90 15.50 4.30
C VAL A 213 -3.25 16.98 4.14
N TYR A 214 -3.90 17.59 5.14
CA TYR A 214 -4.30 19.00 5.07
C TYR A 214 -3.10 19.96 5.13
N TYR A 215 -2.07 19.64 5.92
CA TYR A 215 -0.93 20.54 6.16
C TYR A 215 0.29 20.30 5.26
N ASN A 216 0.27 19.28 4.38
CA ASN A 216 1.29 19.04 3.35
C ASN A 216 2.74 19.07 3.91
N PHE A 217 2.99 18.22 4.91
CA PHE A 217 4.28 18.18 5.62
C PHE A 217 5.44 17.78 4.69
N SER A 218 6.68 18.23 4.99
CA SER A 218 7.85 17.89 4.16
C SER A 218 8.32 16.45 4.37
N LYS A 219 8.83 15.81 3.30
CA LYS A 219 9.29 14.40 3.26
C LYS A 219 10.20 14.00 4.43
N GLU A 220 11.12 14.87 4.81
CA GLU A 220 12.08 14.64 5.90
C GLU A 220 11.42 14.66 7.29
N LYS A 221 10.49 15.59 7.53
CA LYS A 221 9.76 15.70 8.80
C LYS A 221 8.88 14.48 9.02
N ILE A 222 8.30 13.97 7.94
CA ILE A 222 7.43 12.81 7.98
C ILE A 222 8.25 11.57 8.33
N ALA A 223 9.35 11.29 7.61
CA ALA A 223 10.25 10.17 7.90
C ALA A 223 10.68 10.11 9.39
N ILE A 224 10.98 11.26 10.00
CA ILE A 224 11.32 11.36 11.43
C ILE A 224 10.11 11.03 12.32
N ILE A 225 8.92 11.54 11.98
CA ILE A 225 7.64 11.18 12.63
C ILE A 225 7.33 9.68 12.47
N ILE A 226 7.83 8.98 11.44
CA ILE A 226 7.67 7.52 11.24
C ILE A 226 8.62 6.70 12.10
N PHE A 227 9.92 7.02 12.03
CA PHE A 227 10.98 6.15 12.57
C PHE A 227 11.00 6.15 14.09
N ILE A 228 10.75 7.30 14.71
CA ILE A 228 10.74 7.46 16.17
C ILE A 228 9.69 6.53 16.83
N PRO A 229 8.41 6.55 16.44
CA PRO A 229 7.42 5.65 17.02
C PRO A 229 7.68 4.17 16.72
N LEU A 230 8.22 3.81 15.54
CA LEU A 230 8.60 2.41 15.24
C LEU A 230 9.70 1.89 16.18
N ILE A 231 10.74 2.69 16.41
CA ILE A 231 11.84 2.35 17.33
C ILE A 231 11.32 2.25 18.76
N ILE A 232 10.45 3.17 19.18
CA ILE A 232 9.78 3.11 20.48
C ILE A 232 8.95 1.83 20.59
N GLY A 233 8.16 1.46 19.58
CA GLY A 233 7.37 0.23 19.57
C GLY A 233 8.21 -1.04 19.72
N ILE A 234 9.37 -1.11 19.06
CA ILE A 234 10.32 -2.23 19.21
C ILE A 234 10.90 -2.27 20.63
N PHE A 235 11.28 -1.12 21.19
CA PHE A 235 11.77 -1.03 22.58
C PHE A 235 10.73 -1.50 23.60
N ILE A 236 9.48 -1.10 23.41
CA ILE A 236 8.33 -1.53 24.22
C ILE A 236 8.16 -3.05 24.13
N TYR A 237 8.23 -3.63 22.92
CA TYR A 237 8.12 -5.07 22.71
C TYR A 237 9.25 -5.87 23.39
N CYS A 238 10.50 -5.40 23.25
CA CYS A 238 11.66 -6.01 23.90
C CYS A 238 11.52 -5.96 25.44
N TYR A 239 11.01 -4.84 25.97
CA TYR A 239 10.74 -4.68 27.39
C TYR A 239 9.69 -5.69 27.89
N PHE A 240 8.57 -5.84 27.19
CA PHE A 240 7.54 -6.83 27.56
C PHE A 240 8.02 -8.28 27.42
N SER A 241 8.81 -8.60 26.39
CA SER A 241 9.38 -9.94 26.22
C SER A 241 10.37 -10.32 27.33
N SER A 242 11.01 -9.32 27.95
CA SER A 242 11.99 -9.52 29.03
C SER A 242 11.39 -9.72 30.42
N LYS A 243 10.16 -9.24 30.68
CA LYS A 243 9.53 -9.25 32.01
C LYS A 243 8.51 -10.38 32.14
N LYS A 244 8.73 -11.30 33.09
CA LYS A 244 7.62 -12.08 33.67
C LYS A 244 6.66 -11.08 34.34
N LEU A 245 5.52 -10.78 33.71
CA LEU A 245 4.55 -9.77 34.13
C LEU A 245 4.26 -9.85 35.65
N ASN A 246 4.80 -8.89 36.40
CA ASN A 246 4.56 -8.78 37.84
C ASN A 246 3.30 -7.93 38.04
N LYS A 247 2.30 -8.48 38.75
CA LYS A 247 0.93 -7.95 38.90
C LYS A 247 0.78 -6.52 39.48
N LYS A 248 1.86 -5.84 39.87
CA LYS A 248 1.81 -4.56 40.63
C LYS A 248 1.74 -3.29 39.79
N ASP A 249 2.16 -3.28 38.52
CA ASP A 249 2.28 -2.04 37.71
C ASP A 249 1.21 -1.89 36.60
N LYS A 250 -0.05 -2.21 36.92
CA LYS A 250 -1.17 -2.23 35.94
C LYS A 250 -1.37 -0.94 35.12
N LEU A 251 -1.09 0.23 35.70
CA LEU A 251 -1.35 1.52 35.04
C LEU A 251 -0.29 1.84 33.98
N PHE A 252 0.99 1.63 34.32
CA PHE A 252 2.11 1.87 33.40
C PHE A 252 2.09 0.86 32.24
N ASP A 253 1.83 -0.41 32.54
CA ASP A 253 1.67 -1.45 31.52
C ASP A 253 0.49 -1.15 30.57
N SER A 254 -0.62 -0.59 31.09
CA SER A 254 -1.78 -0.20 30.27
C SER A 254 -1.51 1.02 29.38
N LEU A 255 -0.69 1.97 29.84
CA LEU A 255 -0.30 3.16 29.06
C LEU A 255 0.71 2.79 27.97
N LEU A 256 1.69 1.96 28.29
CA LEU A 256 2.63 1.38 27.31
C LEU A 256 1.90 0.59 26.22
N LEU A 257 0.87 -0.16 26.61
CA LEU A 257 0.01 -0.88 25.69
C LEU A 257 -0.81 0.07 24.80
N ALA A 258 -1.31 1.17 25.36
CA ALA A 258 -1.97 2.24 24.62
C ALA A 258 -1.08 2.75 23.49
N PHE A 259 0.16 3.12 23.85
CA PHE A 259 1.14 3.64 22.92
C PHE A 259 1.51 2.62 21.85
N PHE A 260 1.70 1.35 22.22
CA PHE A 260 1.97 0.30 21.24
C PHE A 260 0.82 0.10 20.25
N GLY A 261 -0.43 0.16 20.73
CA GLY A 261 -1.62 0.16 19.88
C GLY A 261 -1.60 1.34 18.91
N ILE A 262 -1.38 2.55 19.40
CA ILE A 262 -1.28 3.78 18.60
C ILE A 262 -0.22 3.65 17.50
N ILE A 263 0.98 3.22 17.85
CA ILE A 263 2.09 3.05 16.90
C ILE A 263 1.75 1.99 15.84
N SER A 264 1.17 0.88 16.28
CA SER A 264 0.75 -0.20 15.39
C SER A 264 -0.26 0.30 14.36
N PHE A 265 -1.29 1.02 14.77
CA PHE A 265 -2.29 1.57 13.85
C PHE A 265 -1.81 2.78 13.06
N LEU A 266 -0.88 3.60 13.56
CA LEU A 266 -0.32 4.69 12.77
C LEU A 266 0.52 4.15 11.61
N SER A 267 1.17 2.99 11.77
CA SER A 267 2.14 2.49 10.79
C SER A 267 1.59 2.27 9.38
N PRO A 268 0.40 1.67 9.14
CA PRO A 268 -0.14 1.49 7.80
C PRO A 268 -0.58 2.81 7.18
N PHE A 269 -1.19 3.72 7.96
CA PHE A 269 -1.58 5.06 7.48
C PHE A 269 -0.36 5.91 7.14
N ILE A 270 0.70 5.84 7.95
CA ILE A 270 1.94 6.54 7.69
C ILE A 270 2.63 6.03 6.43
N ILE A 271 2.79 4.69 6.28
CA ILE A 271 3.37 4.10 5.07
C ILE A 271 2.53 4.50 3.85
N PHE A 272 1.21 4.50 4.01
CA PHE A 272 0.28 4.92 2.98
C PHE A 272 0.44 6.40 2.60
N ILE A 273 0.47 7.31 3.57
CA ILE A 273 0.69 8.75 3.35
C ILE A 273 2.05 8.99 2.70
N THR A 274 3.09 8.24 3.09
CA THR A 274 4.42 8.34 2.47
C THR A 274 4.38 7.93 1.00
N ILE A 275 3.60 6.89 0.67
CA ILE A 275 3.36 6.50 -0.72
C ILE A 275 2.59 7.61 -1.45
N VAL A 276 1.54 8.16 -0.86
CA VAL A 276 0.71 9.25 -1.45
C VAL A 276 1.50 10.55 -1.67
N GLU A 277 2.36 10.95 -0.74
CA GLU A 277 3.17 12.17 -0.83
C GLU A 277 4.38 12.03 -1.74
N ARG A 278 5.01 10.86 -1.79
CA ARG A 278 6.06 10.59 -2.80
C ARG A 278 5.52 10.75 -4.22
N VAL A 279 4.19 10.73 -4.34
CA VAL A 279 3.46 10.55 -5.58
C VAL A 279 2.81 11.84 -6.09
N ASN A 280 2.82 12.97 -5.38
CA ASN A 280 2.19 14.23 -5.83
C ASN A 280 0.74 13.98 -6.33
N TYR A 281 -0.18 13.73 -5.41
CA TYR A 281 -1.60 13.61 -5.74
C TYR A 281 -2.17 14.95 -6.23
N SER A 282 -2.96 14.90 -7.29
CA SER A 282 -3.49 16.08 -8.00
C SER A 282 -4.73 16.70 -7.35
N SER A 283 -5.40 16.00 -6.42
CA SER A 283 -6.59 16.50 -5.73
C SER A 283 -6.64 16.02 -4.26
N SER A 284 -7.18 16.84 -3.37
CA SER A 284 -7.40 16.49 -1.95
C SER A 284 -8.52 15.45 -1.77
N GLU A 285 -9.44 15.33 -2.72
CA GLU A 285 -10.58 14.40 -2.68
C GLU A 285 -10.13 12.94 -2.84
N ASP A 286 -9.18 12.68 -3.76
CA ASP A 286 -8.62 11.34 -3.97
C ASP A 286 -7.92 10.81 -2.71
N CYS A 287 -7.22 11.70 -1.98
CA CYS A 287 -6.56 11.37 -0.72
C CYS A 287 -7.57 10.96 0.35
N VAL A 288 -8.70 11.66 0.47
CA VAL A 288 -9.75 11.35 1.45
C VAL A 288 -10.40 10.00 1.12
N PHE A 289 -10.72 9.75 -0.15
CA PHE A 289 -11.30 8.48 -0.59
C PHE A 289 -10.38 7.29 -0.28
N LEU A 290 -9.08 7.46 -0.50
CA LEU A 290 -8.07 6.46 -0.19
C LEU A 290 -7.90 6.22 1.32
N ILE A 291 -7.89 7.27 2.14
CA ILE A 291 -7.88 7.13 3.61
C ILE A 291 -9.10 6.33 4.10
N LEU A 292 -10.26 6.55 3.49
CA LEU A 292 -11.48 5.82 3.83
C LEU A 292 -11.34 4.32 3.53
N ILE A 293 -10.75 3.95 2.40
CA ILE A 293 -10.47 2.55 2.05
C ILE A 293 -9.47 1.90 3.03
N VAL A 294 -8.40 2.62 3.40
CA VAL A 294 -7.41 2.13 4.39
C VAL A 294 -8.05 1.97 5.78
N SER A 295 -8.92 2.89 6.19
CA SER A 295 -9.63 2.75 7.47
C SER A 295 -10.58 1.55 7.47
N LEU A 296 -11.26 1.29 6.35
CA LEU A 296 -12.07 0.09 6.18
C LEU A 296 -11.23 -1.19 6.27
N SER A 297 -10.04 -1.22 5.65
CA SER A 297 -9.15 -2.39 5.72
C SER A 297 -8.66 -2.64 7.15
N VAL A 298 -8.31 -1.60 7.91
CA VAL A 298 -7.96 -1.70 9.34
C VAL A 298 -9.13 -2.26 10.15
N ILE A 299 -10.35 -1.76 9.94
CA ILE A 299 -11.55 -2.27 10.62
C ILE A 299 -11.75 -3.76 10.35
N LEU A 300 -11.66 -4.20 9.09
CA LEU A 300 -11.76 -5.62 8.75
C LEU A 300 -10.65 -6.47 9.38
N SER A 301 -9.44 -5.93 9.49
CA SER A 301 -8.31 -6.59 10.15
C SER A 301 -8.62 -6.89 11.62
N ILE A 302 -9.34 -6.00 12.31
CA ILE A 302 -9.81 -6.20 13.68
C ILE A 302 -10.84 -7.33 13.73
N PHE A 303 -11.83 -7.32 12.82
CA PHE A 303 -12.82 -8.38 12.76
C PHE A 303 -12.19 -9.76 12.52
N LEU A 304 -11.15 -9.85 11.68
CA LEU A 304 -10.39 -11.09 11.46
C LEU A 304 -9.82 -11.70 12.74
N LEU A 305 -9.45 -10.89 13.74
CA LEU A 305 -8.99 -11.40 15.04
C LEU A 305 -10.14 -11.85 15.94
N LEU A 306 -11.25 -11.11 15.93
CA LEU A 306 -12.35 -11.28 16.88
C LEU A 306 -13.22 -12.49 16.57
N VAL A 307 -13.33 -12.82 15.28
CA VAL A 307 -14.11 -13.97 14.79
C VAL A 307 -13.57 -15.25 15.39
N LYS A 308 -14.47 -16.09 15.92
CA LYS A 308 -14.13 -17.33 16.66
C LYS A 308 -14.35 -18.61 15.85
N ASP A 309 -14.88 -18.50 14.63
CA ASP A 309 -15.13 -19.61 13.73
C ASP A 309 -14.35 -19.44 12.41
N ILE A 310 -13.93 -20.56 11.82
CA ILE A 310 -13.11 -20.53 10.60
C ILE A 310 -13.90 -20.08 9.37
N TYR A 311 -15.22 -20.32 9.33
CA TYR A 311 -16.08 -19.97 8.19
C TYR A 311 -16.26 -18.46 8.04
N SER A 312 -16.65 -17.77 9.13
CA SER A 312 -16.76 -16.32 9.13
C SER A 312 -15.38 -15.66 8.98
N PHE A 313 -14.32 -16.31 9.48
CA PHE A 313 -12.95 -15.84 9.26
C PHE A 313 -12.60 -15.86 7.78
N ALA A 314 -12.86 -16.97 7.09
CA ALA A 314 -12.62 -17.09 5.66
C ALA A 314 -13.43 -16.04 4.86
N PHE A 315 -14.70 -15.85 5.20
CA PHE A 315 -15.55 -14.83 4.56
C PHE A 315 -14.97 -13.41 4.71
N ILE A 316 -14.68 -12.99 5.94
CA ILE A 316 -14.13 -11.66 6.22
C ILE A 316 -12.74 -11.52 5.57
N PHE A 317 -11.97 -12.60 5.49
CA PHE A 317 -10.65 -12.60 4.87
C PHE A 317 -10.73 -12.35 3.37
N TYR A 318 -11.69 -12.95 2.67
CA TYR A 318 -11.91 -12.67 1.25
C TYR A 318 -12.40 -11.25 1.01
N VAL A 319 -13.33 -10.74 1.83
CA VAL A 319 -13.76 -9.33 1.74
C VAL A 319 -12.57 -8.39 1.95
N PHE A 320 -11.72 -8.68 2.93
CA PHE A 320 -10.50 -7.93 3.19
C PHE A 320 -9.55 -7.93 1.98
N ILE A 321 -9.35 -9.08 1.33
CA ILE A 321 -8.53 -9.17 0.10
C ILE A 321 -9.12 -8.30 -1.01
N ILE A 322 -10.44 -8.37 -1.24
CA ILE A 322 -11.11 -7.62 -2.32
C ILE A 322 -10.91 -6.11 -2.13
N ILE A 323 -11.11 -5.60 -0.91
CA ILE A 323 -10.94 -4.16 -0.60
C ILE A 323 -9.51 -3.71 -0.86
N ASN A 324 -8.53 -4.49 -0.41
CA ASN A 324 -7.12 -4.18 -0.65
C ASN A 324 -6.74 -4.28 -2.14
N CYS A 325 -7.31 -5.23 -2.89
CA CYS A 325 -7.09 -5.30 -4.35
C CYS A 325 -7.70 -4.08 -5.07
N PHE A 326 -8.86 -3.61 -4.62
CA PHE A 326 -9.47 -2.38 -5.14
C PHE A 326 -8.60 -1.14 -4.87
N GLN A 327 -7.94 -1.09 -3.70
CA GLN A 327 -6.96 -0.05 -3.41
C GLN A 327 -5.77 -0.08 -4.39
N LEU A 328 -5.26 -1.27 -4.71
CA LEU A 328 -4.18 -1.43 -5.71
C LEU A 328 -4.63 -1.03 -7.12
N PHE A 329 -5.90 -1.27 -7.45
CA PHE A 329 -6.49 -0.84 -8.71
C PHE A 329 -6.42 0.69 -8.85
N ILE A 330 -6.73 1.43 -7.79
CA ILE A 330 -6.66 2.90 -7.80
C ILE A 330 -5.20 3.39 -7.91
N LEU A 331 -4.26 2.70 -7.25
CA LEU A 331 -2.85 3.11 -7.16
C LEU A 331 -1.94 2.56 -8.26
N HIS A 332 -2.50 1.90 -9.28
CA HIS A 332 -1.75 1.17 -10.31
C HIS A 332 -0.65 2.02 -10.98
N ASP A 333 -0.98 3.22 -11.47
CA ASP A 333 -0.06 4.16 -12.12
C ASP A 333 1.17 4.49 -11.28
N ARG A 334 0.99 4.51 -9.96
CA ARG A 334 1.98 4.98 -8.99
C ARG A 334 2.85 3.85 -8.48
N ILE A 335 2.25 2.67 -8.32
CA ILE A 335 3.00 1.45 -8.01
C ILE A 335 3.95 1.14 -9.17
N VAL A 336 3.48 1.24 -10.42
CA VAL A 336 4.32 1.07 -11.62
C VAL A 336 5.43 2.11 -11.69
N GLN A 337 5.16 3.36 -11.30
CA GLN A 337 6.16 4.43 -11.21
C GLN A 337 7.23 4.17 -10.14
N ILE A 338 6.85 3.74 -8.93
CA ILE A 338 7.79 3.41 -7.84
C ILE A 338 8.63 2.18 -8.18
N SER A 339 8.07 1.23 -8.92
CA SER A 339 8.78 0.03 -9.39
C SER A 339 9.70 0.31 -10.59
N ASP A 340 9.79 1.55 -11.07
CA ASP A 340 10.59 1.95 -12.23
C ASP A 340 10.21 1.23 -13.55
N LEU A 341 8.94 0.83 -13.67
CA LEU A 341 8.43 0.07 -14.83
C LEU A 341 7.70 0.95 -15.86
N GLY A 342 7.23 2.13 -15.46
CA GLY A 342 6.43 3.02 -16.31
C GLY A 342 5.95 4.27 -15.59
N ASN A 343 5.26 5.15 -16.31
CA ASN A 343 4.80 6.46 -15.83
C ASN A 343 5.89 7.35 -15.20
N ILE A 344 7.13 7.28 -15.69
CA ILE A 344 8.28 8.00 -15.12
C ILE A 344 8.52 9.28 -15.92
N LYS A 345 8.62 10.43 -15.26
CA LYS A 345 9.09 11.67 -15.88
C LYS A 345 10.60 11.80 -15.69
N TYR A 346 11.31 11.96 -16.80
CA TYR A 346 12.74 12.17 -16.82
C TYR A 346 13.04 13.63 -17.14
N LYS A 347 13.91 14.22 -16.32
CA LYS A 347 14.53 15.51 -16.61
C LYS A 347 15.37 15.41 -17.89
N TYR A 348 16.17 14.34 -18.00
CA TYR A 348 16.84 13.98 -19.25
C TYR A 348 17.14 12.48 -19.35
N LEU A 349 17.21 12.00 -20.59
CA LEU A 349 17.80 10.73 -20.98
C LEU A 349 19.04 11.00 -21.85
N SER A 350 20.16 10.41 -21.48
CA SER A 350 21.38 10.42 -22.28
C SER A 350 21.36 9.21 -23.20
N ILE A 351 21.41 9.44 -24.52
CA ILE A 351 21.26 8.41 -25.54
C ILE A 351 22.40 8.45 -26.55
N GLU A 352 22.75 7.30 -27.12
CA GLU A 352 23.72 7.22 -28.21
C GLU A 352 23.23 7.99 -29.44
N LYS A 353 24.16 8.64 -30.16
CA LYS A 353 23.88 9.32 -31.43
C LYS A 353 23.26 8.40 -32.49
N SER A 354 23.54 7.09 -32.42
CA SER A 354 22.96 6.06 -33.28
C SER A 354 21.43 5.97 -33.17
N ALA A 355 20.85 6.42 -32.05
CA ALA A 355 19.42 6.39 -31.80
C ALA A 355 18.66 7.62 -32.34
N LEU A 356 19.35 8.59 -32.96
CA LEU A 356 18.72 9.81 -33.47
C LEU A 356 17.59 9.53 -34.49
N GLY A 357 17.72 8.44 -35.26
CA GLY A 357 16.68 8.02 -36.22
C GLY A 357 15.39 7.50 -35.58
N ALA A 358 15.42 7.11 -34.30
CA ALA A 358 14.24 6.65 -33.56
C ALA A 358 13.43 7.81 -32.95
N LEU A 359 14.00 9.01 -32.89
CA LEU A 359 13.33 10.18 -32.33
C LEU A 359 12.22 10.68 -33.26
N PRO A 360 11.08 11.14 -32.72
CA PRO A 360 10.03 11.78 -33.50
C PRO A 360 10.56 12.91 -34.36
N LYS A 361 10.09 12.97 -35.61
CA LYS A 361 10.42 14.07 -36.51
C LYS A 361 9.91 15.38 -35.89
N ARG A 362 10.74 16.44 -35.94
CA ARG A 362 10.41 17.82 -35.52
C ARG A 362 10.42 18.07 -33.99
N ILE A 363 11.13 17.29 -33.18
CA ILE A 363 11.49 17.73 -31.82
C ILE A 363 12.47 18.92 -31.93
N CYS A 364 12.36 19.93 -31.05
CA CYS A 364 13.32 21.04 -30.99
C CYS A 364 14.76 20.53 -30.79
N ASP A 365 15.68 20.92 -31.67
CA ASP A 365 17.12 20.78 -31.45
C ASP A 365 17.69 22.11 -30.99
N ILE A 366 18.08 22.20 -29.72
CA ILE A 366 18.59 23.42 -29.11
C ILE A 366 20.11 23.41 -28.93
N THR A 367 20.83 22.50 -29.60
CA THR A 367 22.30 22.34 -29.43
C THR A 367 23.07 23.66 -29.53
N ASN A 368 22.64 24.56 -30.42
CA ASN A 368 23.29 25.84 -30.65
C ASN A 368 22.51 27.03 -30.04
N ILE A 369 21.55 26.78 -29.15
CA ILE A 369 20.71 27.83 -28.55
C ILE A 369 20.80 27.76 -27.03
N ASN A 370 21.19 28.87 -26.43
CA ASN A 370 21.14 29.03 -25.00
C ASN A 370 19.75 29.52 -24.57
N LEU A 371 18.94 28.63 -23.99
CA LEU A 371 17.60 28.96 -23.49
C LEU A 371 17.60 29.94 -22.30
N ALA A 372 18.76 30.23 -21.71
CA ALA A 372 18.92 31.19 -20.61
C ALA A 372 19.16 32.64 -21.07
N GLU A 373 19.30 32.90 -22.37
CA GLU A 373 19.46 34.25 -22.90
C GLU A 373 18.16 35.06 -22.84
N GLU A 374 18.26 36.33 -22.43
CA GLU A 374 17.09 37.22 -22.27
C GLU A 374 16.49 37.69 -23.61
N ASN A 375 17.24 37.59 -24.71
CA ASN A 375 16.90 38.16 -26.02
C ASN A 375 16.57 37.11 -27.10
N LEU A 376 15.81 36.07 -26.74
CA LEU A 376 15.34 35.08 -27.71
C LEU A 376 14.22 35.65 -28.59
N THR A 377 14.35 35.51 -29.92
CA THR A 377 13.29 35.81 -30.88
C THR A 377 12.45 34.56 -31.12
N ILE A 378 11.18 34.62 -30.76
CA ILE A 378 10.24 33.48 -30.89
C ILE A 378 9.23 33.77 -31.99
N LEU A 379 9.02 32.78 -32.86
CA LEU A 379 7.93 32.77 -33.83
C LEU A 379 7.04 31.56 -33.55
N TYR A 380 5.72 31.75 -33.55
CA TYR A 380 4.77 30.66 -33.39
C TYR A 380 3.65 30.81 -34.40
N ALA A 381 3.45 29.82 -35.27
CA ALA A 381 2.33 29.82 -36.21
C ALA A 381 1.97 28.39 -36.61
N ASP A 382 0.68 28.11 -36.75
CA ASP A 382 0.16 26.80 -37.16
C ASP A 382 0.74 25.65 -36.29
N ASN A 383 0.78 25.87 -34.98
CA ASN A 383 1.39 25.01 -33.97
C ASN A 383 2.90 24.77 -34.12
N LYS A 384 3.62 25.48 -35.00
CA LYS A 384 5.07 25.38 -35.14
C LYS A 384 5.75 26.47 -34.35
N LEU A 385 6.69 26.08 -33.50
CA LEU A 385 7.50 27.01 -32.70
C LEU A 385 8.89 27.13 -33.34
N THR A 386 9.37 28.35 -33.54
CA THR A 386 10.74 28.62 -33.95
C THR A 386 11.38 29.54 -32.93
N ILE A 387 12.55 29.15 -32.43
CA ILE A 387 13.34 29.92 -31.46
C ILE A 387 14.61 30.37 -32.17
N LYS A 388 14.95 31.64 -32.08
CA LYS A 388 16.20 32.20 -32.58
C LYS A 388 16.95 32.94 -31.49
N ASP A 389 18.26 32.75 -31.42
CA ASP A 389 19.15 33.53 -30.56
C ASP A 389 19.64 34.81 -31.27
N GLU A 390 20.43 35.62 -30.58
CA GLU A 390 21.04 36.83 -31.15
C GLU A 390 22.05 36.52 -32.27
N ASN A 391 22.62 35.31 -32.27
CA ASN A 391 23.61 34.84 -33.25
C ASN A 391 22.98 34.24 -34.52
N ASN A 392 21.65 34.38 -34.71
CA ASN A 392 20.86 33.77 -35.79
C ASN A 392 20.85 32.22 -35.80
N ASN A 393 21.29 31.55 -34.74
CA ASN A 393 21.02 30.13 -34.57
C ASN A 393 19.52 29.96 -34.39
N SER A 394 18.95 28.96 -35.05
CA SER A 394 17.50 28.74 -35.03
C SER A 394 17.17 27.28 -34.75
N ALA A 395 16.21 27.07 -33.85
CA ALA A 395 15.62 25.77 -33.56
C ALA A 395 14.18 25.82 -34.05
N SER A 396 13.88 24.96 -35.02
CA SER A 396 12.51 24.75 -35.47
C SER A 396 11.93 23.53 -34.77
N CYS A 397 10.84 23.76 -34.08
CA CYS A 397 10.07 22.76 -33.36
C CYS A 397 8.76 22.51 -34.12
N GLY A 398 8.30 21.26 -34.10
CA GLY A 398 7.09 20.78 -34.75
C GLY A 398 5.81 21.25 -34.06
N ASN A 399 4.78 20.40 -34.09
CA ASN A 399 3.43 20.69 -33.61
C ASN A 399 3.37 20.84 -32.07
N VAL A 400 3.83 21.97 -31.54
CA VAL A 400 3.84 22.31 -30.11
C VAL A 400 2.47 22.80 -29.65
N PHE A 401 1.92 22.29 -28.54
CA PHE A 401 0.63 22.82 -28.04
C PHE A 401 0.80 24.27 -27.56
N PRO A 402 -0.20 25.14 -27.81
CA PRO A 402 -0.21 26.49 -27.25
C PRO A 402 -0.19 26.53 -25.73
N GLU A 403 -0.71 25.50 -25.05
CA GLU A 403 -0.72 25.40 -23.58
C GLU A 403 0.69 25.30 -22.95
N TYR A 404 1.67 24.84 -23.73
CA TYR A 404 3.08 24.80 -23.33
C TYR A 404 3.85 26.07 -23.70
N ILE A 405 3.15 27.07 -24.24
CA ILE A 405 3.72 28.38 -24.57
C ILE A 405 3.06 29.41 -23.66
N LYS A 406 3.87 30.15 -22.91
CA LYS A 406 3.36 31.22 -22.06
C LYS A 406 3.36 32.52 -22.86
N PHE A 407 2.17 33.01 -23.16
CA PHE A 407 1.96 34.34 -23.71
C PHE A 407 1.65 35.30 -22.55
N SER A 408 2.50 36.30 -22.35
CA SER A 408 2.31 37.34 -21.33
C SER A 408 2.05 38.66 -22.04
N CYS A 409 0.99 39.38 -21.69
CA CYS A 409 0.58 40.64 -22.31
C CYS A 409 0.45 41.70 -21.22
N GLU A 410 0.79 42.96 -21.49
CA GLU A 410 0.50 44.05 -20.57
C GLU A 410 -1.04 44.29 -20.50
N ASP A 411 -1.53 44.73 -19.34
CA ASP A 411 -2.89 45.27 -19.12
C ASP A 411 -4.12 44.38 -19.46
N ASN A 412 -4.11 43.08 -19.12
CA ASN A 412 -5.29 42.19 -19.27
C ASN A 412 -5.87 42.11 -20.71
N GLU A 413 -5.11 42.53 -21.73
CA GLU A 413 -5.57 42.55 -23.13
C GLU A 413 -5.74 41.14 -23.73
N CYS A 414 -5.04 40.15 -23.18
CA CYS A 414 -5.12 38.74 -23.60
C CYS A 414 -6.29 38.02 -22.94
N LYS A 415 -7.52 38.45 -23.27
CA LYS A 415 -8.76 37.81 -22.79
C LYS A 415 -8.91 36.41 -23.36
N ASN A 416 -9.17 35.44 -22.49
CA ASN A 416 -9.55 34.05 -22.85
C ASN A 416 -8.59 33.32 -23.81
N ILE A 417 -7.31 33.66 -23.81
CA ILE A 417 -6.29 33.00 -24.67
C ILE A 417 -6.21 31.47 -24.46
N LYS A 418 -6.64 30.97 -23.29
CA LYS A 418 -6.73 29.54 -23.00
C LYS A 418 -7.76 28.81 -23.87
N GLU A 419 -8.77 29.52 -24.37
CA GLU A 419 -9.82 28.98 -25.25
C GLU A 419 -9.58 29.33 -26.73
N ALA A 420 -8.43 29.95 -27.03
CA ALA A 420 -8.14 30.46 -28.35
C ALA A 420 -7.65 29.37 -29.33
N THR A 421 -8.02 29.55 -30.58
CA THR A 421 -7.61 28.75 -31.73
C THR A 421 -6.81 29.63 -32.69
N ASN A 422 -6.10 29.03 -33.66
CA ASN A 422 -5.36 29.75 -34.69
C ASN A 422 -4.37 30.80 -34.16
N ILE A 423 -3.67 30.49 -33.05
CA ILE A 423 -2.73 31.40 -32.41
C ILE A 423 -1.49 31.58 -33.30
N LYS A 424 -1.15 32.83 -33.59
CA LYS A 424 0.01 33.26 -34.36
C LYS A 424 0.76 34.36 -33.62
N TYR A 425 2.04 34.18 -33.41
CA TYR A 425 2.95 35.17 -32.84
C TYR A 425 4.11 35.42 -33.80
N GLN A 426 4.17 36.64 -34.33
CA GLN A 426 5.21 37.06 -35.27
C GLN A 426 5.46 38.56 -35.11
N ASN A 427 6.74 38.98 -35.18
CA ASN A 427 7.14 40.38 -35.10
C ASN A 427 6.58 41.13 -33.87
N ARG A 428 6.53 40.45 -32.71
CA ARG A 428 5.93 40.94 -31.45
C ARG A 428 4.41 41.15 -31.47
N ASN A 429 3.74 40.75 -32.55
CA ASN A 429 2.29 40.76 -32.67
C ASN A 429 1.72 39.39 -32.34
N LEU A 430 0.69 39.36 -31.49
CA LEU A 430 -0.07 38.15 -31.16
C LEU A 430 -1.43 38.21 -31.82
N SER A 431 -1.75 37.24 -32.68
CA SER A 431 -3.07 37.08 -33.30
C SER A 431 -3.69 35.75 -32.89
N TYR A 432 -4.98 35.74 -32.56
CA TYR A 432 -5.68 34.52 -32.17
C TYR A 432 -7.19 34.64 -32.42
N ALA A 433 -7.87 33.51 -32.51
CA ALA A 433 -9.30 33.45 -32.75
C ALA A 433 -10.02 32.81 -31.56
N ILE A 434 -11.16 33.38 -31.15
CA ILE A 434 -12.06 32.77 -30.16
C ILE A 434 -13.36 32.39 -30.85
N VAL A 435 -13.76 31.13 -30.71
CA VAL A 435 -15.05 30.64 -31.19
C VAL A 435 -16.08 30.81 -30.07
N ASP A 436 -17.11 31.62 -30.32
CA ASP A 436 -18.24 31.73 -29.40
C ASP A 436 -19.04 30.42 -29.40
N LYS A 437 -19.06 29.73 -28.26
CA LYS A 437 -19.75 28.43 -28.09
C LYS A 437 -21.25 28.50 -28.36
N ASN A 438 -21.88 29.67 -28.24
CA ASN A 438 -23.31 29.85 -28.45
C ASN A 438 -23.68 30.19 -29.90
N THR A 439 -22.79 30.87 -30.63
CA THR A 439 -23.08 31.37 -31.99
C THR A 439 -22.23 30.74 -33.10
N LEU A 440 -21.22 29.93 -32.73
CA LEU A 440 -20.21 29.35 -33.63
C LEU A 440 -19.45 30.40 -34.48
N LYS A 441 -19.53 31.68 -34.13
CA LYS A 441 -18.81 32.76 -34.81
C LYS A 441 -17.38 32.86 -34.28
N GLU A 442 -16.43 32.98 -35.19
CA GLU A 442 -15.01 33.14 -34.92
C GLU A 442 -14.67 34.64 -34.83
N ASN A 443 -14.24 35.09 -33.65
CA ASN A 443 -13.78 36.46 -33.42
C ASN A 443 -12.26 36.49 -33.45
N ASN A 444 -11.69 37.26 -34.38
CA ASN A 444 -10.25 37.41 -34.54
C ASN A 444 -9.73 38.59 -33.72
N PHE A 445 -8.66 38.36 -32.95
CA PHE A 445 -7.98 39.35 -32.14
C PHE A 445 -6.54 39.50 -32.62
N THR A 446 -6.02 40.73 -32.69
CA THR A 446 -4.61 41.03 -32.95
C THR A 446 -4.14 42.09 -31.96
N ILE A 447 -3.07 41.77 -31.23
CA ILE A 447 -2.45 42.65 -30.23
C ILE A 447 -1.05 43.02 -30.73
N GLY A 448 -0.80 44.32 -30.89
CA GLY A 448 0.35 44.85 -31.65
C GLY A 448 1.61 45.13 -30.84
N THR A 449 1.57 45.15 -29.51
CA THR A 449 2.74 45.60 -28.73
C THR A 449 2.71 44.99 -27.34
N THR A 450 3.81 44.32 -26.95
CA THR A 450 4.16 43.80 -25.59
C THR A 450 3.81 42.36 -25.23
N ALA A 451 3.40 41.50 -26.19
CA ALA A 451 3.30 40.08 -25.89
C ALA A 451 4.71 39.45 -25.73
N LYS A 452 5.10 39.06 -24.51
CA LYS A 452 6.29 38.23 -24.23
C LYS A 452 5.91 36.76 -24.34
N VAL A 453 6.59 36.02 -25.21
CA VAL A 453 6.46 34.57 -25.32
C VAL A 453 7.63 33.94 -24.58
N THR A 454 7.35 33.01 -23.68
CA THR A 454 8.38 32.11 -23.17
C THR A 454 7.93 30.67 -23.43
N PRO A 455 8.78 29.81 -24.02
CA PRO A 455 8.54 28.38 -23.97
C PRO A 455 8.41 28.02 -22.49
N LYS A 456 7.35 27.31 -22.09
CA LYS A 456 7.42 26.71 -20.75
C LYS A 456 8.64 25.79 -20.74
N VAL A 457 9.36 25.80 -19.63
CA VAL A 457 10.58 25.02 -19.35
C VAL A 457 10.39 23.49 -19.51
N ASN A 458 9.19 23.04 -19.90
CA ASN A 458 8.73 21.66 -19.80
C ASN A 458 8.46 20.98 -21.16
N ILE A 459 8.71 21.63 -22.31
CA ILE A 459 8.59 20.95 -23.62
C ILE A 459 9.75 19.97 -23.84
N THR A 460 9.52 18.88 -24.55
CA THR A 460 10.61 17.96 -24.96
C THR A 460 11.55 18.64 -25.95
N TYR A 461 12.86 18.49 -25.75
CA TYR A 461 13.87 18.98 -26.69
C TYR A 461 15.12 18.09 -26.65
N ILE A 462 15.99 18.25 -27.65
CA ILE A 462 17.28 17.59 -27.69
C ILE A 462 18.45 18.58 -27.64
N GLU A 463 19.51 18.15 -27.00
CA GLU A 463 20.82 18.80 -26.99
C GLU A 463 21.88 17.77 -27.38
N LYS A 464 22.68 18.07 -28.40
CA LYS A 464 23.76 17.17 -28.86
C LYS A 464 25.06 17.59 -28.19
N GLN A 465 25.64 16.68 -27.42
CA GLN A 465 26.94 16.88 -26.78
C GLN A 465 27.89 15.76 -27.23
N ASN A 466 28.89 16.10 -28.03
CA ASN A 466 29.87 15.15 -28.57
C ASN A 466 29.20 13.94 -29.28
N ASP A 467 29.36 12.74 -28.72
CA ASP A 467 28.81 11.47 -29.21
C ASP A 467 27.46 11.08 -28.58
N VAL A 468 26.90 11.96 -27.75
CA VAL A 468 25.69 11.74 -26.96
C VAL A 468 24.62 12.75 -27.32
N ILE A 469 23.36 12.33 -27.23
CA ILE A 469 22.19 13.21 -27.31
C ILE A 469 21.52 13.20 -25.94
N LEU A 470 21.25 14.38 -25.40
CA LEU A 470 20.41 14.55 -24.22
C LEU A 470 18.98 14.83 -24.67
N LEU A 471 18.07 13.93 -24.36
CA LEU A 471 16.63 14.07 -24.58
C LEU A 471 15.98 14.56 -23.27
N HIS A 472 15.53 15.80 -23.26
CA HIS A 472 14.98 16.45 -22.07
C HIS A 472 13.46 16.38 -22.00
N ASN A 473 12.92 16.47 -20.77
CA ASN A 473 11.48 16.57 -20.49
C ASN A 473 10.66 15.50 -21.22
N ILE A 474 10.95 14.24 -20.90
CA ILE A 474 10.33 13.08 -21.55
C ILE A 474 9.67 12.18 -20.51
N LYS A 475 8.51 11.62 -20.84
CA LYS A 475 7.81 10.68 -19.98
C LYS A 475 7.97 9.27 -20.52
N ALA A 476 8.55 8.36 -19.75
CA ALA A 476 8.52 6.94 -20.06
C ALA A 476 7.18 6.36 -19.62
N ILE A 477 6.36 5.98 -20.59
CA ILE A 477 5.14 5.21 -20.35
C ILE A 477 5.51 3.79 -19.93
N SER A 478 6.51 3.20 -20.58
CA SER A 478 7.04 1.87 -20.22
C SER A 478 8.55 1.85 -20.37
N THR A 479 9.23 1.23 -19.40
CA THR A 479 10.67 0.95 -19.43
C THR A 479 10.96 -0.54 -19.61
N LEU A 480 9.92 -1.31 -19.96
CA LEU A 480 9.95 -2.77 -19.97
C LEU A 480 10.34 -3.33 -21.34
N GLY A 481 11.22 -4.33 -21.33
CA GLY A 481 11.66 -5.05 -22.52
C GLY A 481 12.73 -4.32 -23.32
N LYS A 482 12.85 -4.70 -24.60
CA LYS A 482 13.89 -4.16 -25.50
C LYS A 482 13.72 -2.67 -25.77
N PHE A 483 12.48 -2.17 -25.81
CA PHE A 483 12.19 -0.78 -26.16
C PHE A 483 11.54 -0.05 -24.99
N TYR A 484 12.08 1.12 -24.67
CA TYR A 484 11.39 2.10 -23.83
C TYR A 484 10.30 2.75 -24.68
N TYR A 485 9.07 2.73 -24.16
CA TYR A 485 7.96 3.44 -24.77
C TYR A 485 7.85 4.81 -24.13
N LEU A 486 8.16 5.84 -24.91
CA LEU A 486 8.32 7.22 -24.47
C LEU A 486 7.21 8.10 -25.04
N GLU A 487 6.81 9.11 -24.28
CA GLU A 487 5.82 10.12 -24.61
C GLU A 487 6.48 11.49 -24.50
N THR A 488 6.44 12.25 -25.61
CA THR A 488 6.86 13.66 -25.62
C THR A 488 5.95 14.50 -24.75
N ILE A 489 6.47 15.61 -24.25
CA ILE A 489 5.72 16.64 -23.56
C ILE A 489 5.61 17.83 -24.51
N GLY A 490 4.39 18.17 -24.86
CA GLY A 490 4.03 19.31 -25.66
C GLY A 490 4.01 19.12 -27.16
N TYR A 491 4.06 17.91 -27.72
CA TYR A 491 4.03 17.68 -29.17
C TYR A 491 2.88 16.76 -29.59
N LYS A 492 2.02 17.23 -30.52
CA LYS A 492 0.87 16.46 -31.01
C LYS A 492 1.14 15.55 -32.20
N ASN A 493 0.52 14.37 -32.15
CA ASN A 493 0.27 13.51 -33.31
C ASN A 493 -1.01 13.91 -34.07
N GLU A 494 -1.36 13.16 -35.11
CA GLU A 494 -2.54 13.42 -35.98
C GLU A 494 -3.88 13.34 -35.23
N ASN A 495 -3.92 12.64 -34.09
CA ASN A 495 -5.11 12.46 -33.25
C ASN A 495 -5.21 13.49 -32.11
N ASN A 496 -4.40 14.56 -32.14
CA ASN A 496 -4.31 15.56 -31.07
C ASN A 496 -3.78 15.03 -29.72
N GLU A 497 -3.14 13.86 -29.69
CA GLU A 497 -2.51 13.28 -28.49
C GLU A 497 -1.00 13.54 -28.49
N GLU A 498 -0.37 13.45 -27.32
CA GLU A 498 1.09 13.52 -27.21
C GLU A 498 1.76 12.45 -28.07
N THR A 499 2.90 12.80 -28.67
CA THR A 499 3.62 11.92 -29.58
C THR A 499 4.33 10.81 -28.80
N LYS A 500 3.98 9.56 -29.09
CA LYS A 500 4.57 8.38 -28.48
C LYS A 500 5.52 7.68 -29.45
N PHE A 501 6.62 7.13 -28.95
CA PHE A 501 7.62 6.43 -29.76
C PHE A 501 8.41 5.41 -28.96
N GLU A 502 9.06 4.49 -29.67
CA GLU A 502 9.92 3.45 -29.10
C GLU A 502 11.39 3.82 -29.22
N LEU A 503 12.15 3.60 -28.15
CA LEU A 503 13.59 3.79 -28.11
C LEU A 503 14.26 2.52 -27.60
N ASP A 504 15.25 1.98 -28.33
CA ASP A 504 15.98 0.80 -27.88
C ASP A 504 16.69 1.10 -26.54
N SER A 505 16.38 0.30 -25.52
CA SER A 505 16.89 0.50 -24.16
C SER A 505 18.40 0.34 -24.10
N SER A 506 19.00 -0.43 -25.01
CA SER A 506 20.45 -0.59 -25.11
C SER A 506 21.15 0.69 -25.56
N LYS A 507 20.41 1.67 -26.08
CA LYS A 507 20.93 2.96 -26.56
C LYS A 507 20.86 4.05 -25.52
N ILE A 508 20.29 3.77 -24.34
CA ILE A 508 20.23 4.69 -23.22
C ILE A 508 21.48 4.51 -22.37
N ILE A 509 22.30 5.55 -22.28
CA ILE A 509 23.57 5.57 -21.53
C ILE A 509 23.31 5.90 -20.06
N SER A 510 22.50 6.93 -19.79
CA SER A 510 22.16 7.36 -18.43
C SER A 510 20.81 8.07 -18.38
N ARG A 511 20.27 8.22 -17.17
CA ARG A 511 18.92 8.77 -16.93
C ARG A 511 18.89 9.62 -15.67
N ALA A 512 18.20 10.76 -15.71
CA ALA A 512 17.94 11.60 -14.56
C ALA A 512 16.43 11.83 -14.40
N LYS A 513 15.87 11.41 -13.25
CA LYS A 513 14.46 11.61 -12.90
C LYS A 513 14.23 13.05 -12.40
N GLU A 514 12.99 13.52 -12.51
CA GLU A 514 12.52 14.76 -11.88
C GLU A 514 12.55 14.70 -10.34
#